data_AF-A0A8K0Y4Q8-F1
#
_entry.id   AF-A0A8K0Y4Q8-F1
#
_cell.length_a   1.000
_cell.length_b   1.000
_cell.length_c   1.000
_cell.angle_alpha   90.00
_cell.angle_beta   90.00
_cell.angle_gamma   90.00
#
_symmetry.space_group_name_H-M   'P 1'
#
loop_
_entity.id
_entity.type
_entity.pdbx_description
1 polymer ?
#
loop_
_entity_poly.entity_id
_entity_poly.type
_entity_poly.pdbx_seq_one_letter_code
_entity_poly.pdbx_strand_id
1 'polypeptide(L)'
;MVKLPASDFKIVNSLGEQINSPVVDQQLNLQTSLKNVSQKEVDWAYIVQVIDSSGATSDLNYATGSLVANQTLTAALSWTPHTSGTYKIEVLIWDNLRDIDPLAPVSTFNMTVT
;
A
#
# COMPACT_ATOMS: atom_id res chain seq x y z
N MET A 1 -9.32 18.72 -0.36
CA MET A 1 -7.89 18.86 -0.75
C MET A 1 -7.16 17.64 -0.23
N VAL A 2 -6.35 16.97 -1.06
CA VAL A 2 -5.55 15.80 -0.65
C VAL A 2 -4.54 16.23 0.40
N LYS A 3 -4.48 15.54 1.54
CA LYS A 3 -3.59 15.89 2.66
C LYS A 3 -2.31 15.05 2.66
N LEU A 4 -2.41 13.82 2.15
CA LEU A 4 -1.35 12.83 2.18
C LEU A 4 -1.20 12.15 0.80
N PRO A 5 -0.83 12.87 -0.28
CA PRO A 5 -0.63 12.26 -1.59
C PRO A 5 0.27 11.03 -1.51
N ALA A 6 -0.20 9.96 -2.15
CA ALA A 6 0.51 8.70 -2.32
C ALA A 6 1.14 8.65 -3.72
N SER A 7 2.41 8.23 -3.80
CA SER A 7 3.13 8.06 -5.06
C SER A 7 4.06 6.85 -5.03
N ASP A 8 4.64 6.54 -6.18
CA ASP A 8 5.76 5.60 -6.31
C ASP A 8 5.48 4.24 -5.69
N PHE A 9 4.29 3.67 -5.96
CA PHE A 9 4.00 2.30 -5.56
C PHE A 9 5.01 1.35 -6.18
N LYS A 10 5.62 0.50 -5.34
CA LYS A 10 6.62 -0.48 -5.76
C LYS A 10 6.43 -1.78 -5.02
N ILE A 11 6.82 -2.86 -5.70
CA ILE A 11 6.96 -4.18 -5.11
C ILE A 11 8.46 -4.43 -5.02
N VAL A 12 8.96 -4.67 -3.81
CA VAL A 12 10.39 -4.86 -3.57
C VAL A 12 10.66 -6.08 -2.70
N ASN A 13 11.88 -6.60 -2.73
CA ASN A 13 12.34 -7.64 -1.80
C ASN A 13 12.74 -7.05 -0.43
N SER A 14 13.29 -7.89 0.45
CA SER A 14 13.77 -7.47 1.79
C SER A 14 14.96 -6.51 1.76
N LEU A 15 15.66 -6.39 0.63
CA LEU A 15 16.78 -5.46 0.41
C LEU A 15 16.32 -4.13 -0.22
N GLY A 16 15.04 -4.01 -0.56
CA GLY A 16 14.48 -2.83 -1.24
C GLY A 16 14.68 -2.83 -2.76
N GLU A 17 15.11 -3.95 -3.34
CA GLU A 17 15.26 -4.09 -4.79
C GLU A 17 13.92 -4.42 -5.43
N GLN A 18 13.62 -3.78 -6.56
CA GLN A 18 12.33 -3.93 -7.25
C GLN A 18 12.15 -5.34 -7.83
N ILE A 19 10.97 -5.92 -7.58
CA ILE A 19 10.53 -7.19 -8.15
C ILE A 19 9.49 -6.88 -9.23
N ASN A 20 9.82 -7.20 -10.49
CA ASN A 20 8.90 -7.02 -11.61
C ASN A 20 8.10 -8.28 -11.96
N SER A 21 8.61 -9.46 -11.57
CA SER A 21 7.98 -10.76 -11.82
C SER A 21 7.95 -11.59 -10.53
N PRO A 22 6.97 -11.35 -9.63
CA PRO A 22 6.83 -12.10 -8.40
C PRO A 22 6.52 -13.57 -8.65
N VAL A 23 7.04 -14.45 -7.82
CA VAL A 23 6.75 -15.90 -7.86
C VAL A 23 6.02 -16.36 -6.60
N VAL A 24 5.35 -17.52 -6.69
CA VAL A 24 4.71 -18.16 -5.53
C VAL A 24 5.72 -18.35 -4.39
N ASP A 25 5.24 -18.14 -3.16
CA ASP A 25 5.98 -18.22 -1.91
C ASP A 25 7.16 -17.22 -1.76
N GLN A 26 7.29 -16.25 -2.67
CA GLN A 26 8.22 -15.14 -2.51
C GLN A 26 7.63 -14.06 -1.61
N GLN A 27 8.31 -13.73 -0.51
CA GLN A 27 7.92 -12.56 0.28
C GLN A 27 8.17 -11.27 -0.50
N LEU A 28 7.11 -10.46 -0.61
CA LEU A 28 7.08 -9.16 -1.26
C LEU A 28 6.87 -8.06 -0.22
N ASN A 29 7.44 -6.89 -0.46
CA ASN A 29 7.11 -5.67 0.26
C ASN A 29 6.40 -4.70 -0.68
N LEU A 30 5.15 -4.38 -0.36
CA LEU A 30 4.30 -3.45 -1.09
C LEU A 30 4.52 -2.07 -0.47
N GLN A 31 5.18 -1.19 -1.22
CA GLN A 31 5.64 0.10 -0.72
C GLN A 31 4.92 1.26 -1.40
N THR A 32 4.74 2.36 -0.69
CA THR A 32 4.19 3.60 -1.25
C THR A 32 4.79 4.80 -0.52
N SER A 33 5.17 5.83 -1.29
CA SER A 33 5.63 7.10 -0.73
C SER A 33 4.43 7.94 -0.31
N LEU A 34 4.41 8.37 0.95
CA LEU A 34 3.40 9.24 1.54
C LEU A 34 4.04 10.58 1.90
N LYS A 35 3.44 11.68 1.45
CA LYS A 35 3.92 13.03 1.78
C LYS A 35 2.84 13.83 2.49
N ASN A 36 3.11 14.34 3.68
CA ASN A 36 2.19 15.29 4.32
C ASN A 36 2.37 16.69 3.70
N VAL A 37 1.39 17.12 2.90
CA VAL A 37 1.38 18.45 2.26
C VAL A 37 0.58 19.48 3.05
N SER A 38 0.11 19.12 4.24
CA SER A 38 -0.59 20.04 5.15
C SER A 38 0.39 20.81 6.05
N GLN A 39 -0.11 21.82 6.75
CA GLN A 39 0.67 22.66 7.68
C GLN A 39 0.68 22.11 9.12
N LYS A 40 0.13 20.92 9.35
CA LYS A 40 0.05 20.28 10.67
C LYS A 40 0.37 18.80 10.59
N GLU A 41 0.57 18.17 11.73
CA GLU A 41 0.66 16.72 11.82
C GLU A 41 -0.65 16.06 11.34
N VAL A 42 -0.51 14.94 10.65
CA VAL A 42 -1.62 14.14 10.12
C VAL A 42 -1.40 12.69 10.52
N ASP A 43 -2.35 12.14 11.27
CA ASP A 43 -2.45 10.71 11.49
C ASP A 43 -2.89 10.03 10.20
N TRP A 44 -2.41 8.81 10.00
CA TRP A 44 -2.70 8.05 8.80
C TRP A 44 -2.83 6.55 9.08
N ALA A 45 -3.62 5.90 8.24
CA ALA A 45 -3.69 4.46 8.05
C ALA A 45 -3.36 4.14 6.59
N TYR A 46 -2.29 3.38 6.38
CA TYR A 46 -1.88 2.82 5.10
C TYR A 46 -2.47 1.42 4.99
N ILE A 47 -3.43 1.22 4.10
CA ILE A 47 -4.15 -0.04 3.94
C ILE A 47 -3.84 -0.59 2.55
N VAL A 48 -3.50 -1.86 2.48
CA VAL A 48 -3.32 -2.57 1.22
C VAL A 48 -4.25 -3.77 1.19
N GLN A 49 -5.11 -3.79 0.17
CA GLN A 49 -6.01 -4.89 -0.13
C GLN A 49 -5.52 -5.61 -1.38
N VAL A 50 -5.31 -6.92 -1.27
CA VAL A 50 -4.97 -7.79 -2.40
C VAL A 50 -6.20 -8.61 -2.75
N ILE A 51 -6.62 -8.53 -4.02
CA ILE A 51 -7.86 -9.10 -4.52
C ILE A 51 -7.50 -10.10 -5.63
N ASP A 52 -7.96 -11.33 -5.48
CA ASP A 52 -7.72 -12.39 -6.46
C ASP A 52 -8.63 -12.26 -7.70
N SER A 53 -8.44 -13.14 -8.68
CA SER A 53 -9.21 -13.15 -9.92
C SER A 53 -10.70 -13.48 -9.74
N SER A 54 -11.11 -14.04 -8.60
CA SER A 54 -12.52 -14.25 -8.27
C SER A 54 -13.21 -13.00 -7.71
N GLY A 55 -12.43 -11.97 -7.40
CA GLY A 55 -12.89 -10.75 -6.72
C GLY A 55 -12.86 -10.85 -5.20
N ALA A 56 -12.38 -11.96 -4.63
CA ALA A 56 -12.22 -12.12 -3.20
C ALA A 56 -10.96 -11.41 -2.70
N THR A 57 -11.03 -10.83 -1.51
CA THR A 57 -9.84 -10.30 -0.83
C THR A 57 -9.00 -11.46 -0.31
N SER A 58 -7.87 -11.71 -0.95
CA SER A 58 -6.94 -12.77 -0.56
C SER A 58 -5.99 -12.33 0.56
N ASP A 59 -5.70 -11.02 0.66
CA ASP A 59 -4.92 -10.43 1.74
C ASP A 59 -5.43 -9.01 2.05
N LEU A 60 -5.40 -8.64 3.32
CA LEU A 60 -5.71 -7.29 3.78
C LEU A 60 -4.82 -6.98 4.98
N ASN A 61 -3.97 -5.97 4.83
CA ASN A 61 -3.07 -5.55 5.90
C ASN A 61 -3.02 -4.02 5.99
N TYR A 62 -2.59 -3.52 7.14
CA TYR A 62 -2.49 -2.09 7.38
C TYR A 62 -1.34 -1.72 8.31
N ALA A 63 -0.88 -0.48 8.18
CA ALA A 63 -0.01 0.19 9.14
C ALA A 63 -0.64 1.53 9.51
N THR A 64 -0.34 2.02 10.71
CA THR A 64 -0.78 3.35 11.17
C THR A 64 0.41 4.14 11.70
N GLY A 65 0.26 5.46 11.72
CA GLY A 65 1.24 6.34 12.31
C GLY A 65 0.82 7.79 12.15
N SER A 66 1.77 8.68 12.38
CA SER A 66 1.62 10.11 12.13
C SER A 66 2.76 10.64 11.27
N LEU A 67 2.52 11.72 10.55
CA LEU A 67 3.48 12.39 9.70
C LEU A 67 3.43 13.88 10.03
N VAL A 68 4.55 14.47 10.44
CA VAL A 68 4.59 15.92 10.69
C VAL A 68 4.55 16.70 9.37
N ALA A 69 4.26 18.00 9.45
CA ALA A 69 4.13 18.86 8.28
C ALA A 69 5.35 18.77 7.34
N ASN A 70 5.11 18.66 6.03
CA ASN A 70 6.11 18.52 4.97
C ASN A 70 6.99 17.26 5.00
N GLN A 71 6.79 16.33 5.94
CA GLN A 71 7.52 15.08 5.98
C GLN A 71 7.08 14.13 4.87
N THR A 72 8.03 13.35 4.36
CA THR A 72 7.78 12.19 3.49
C THR A 72 8.19 10.92 4.21
N LEU A 73 7.42 9.84 4.04
CA LEU A 73 7.68 8.51 4.56
C LEU A 73 7.37 7.48 3.46
N THR A 74 8.15 6.41 3.38
CA THR A 74 7.77 5.23 2.60
C THR A 74 7.06 4.24 3.54
N ALA A 75 5.75 4.07 3.35
CA ALA A 75 5.00 3.00 4.01
C ALA A 75 5.25 1.67 3.29
N ALA A 76 5.29 0.57 4.04
CA ALA A 76 5.56 -0.76 3.52
C ALA A 76 4.75 -1.81 4.28
N LEU A 77 4.14 -2.76 3.56
CA LEU A 77 3.53 -3.96 4.12
C LEU A 77 4.05 -5.19 3.41
N SER A 78 4.34 -6.24 4.17
CA SER A 78 4.78 -7.52 3.60
C SER A 78 3.59 -8.38 3.21
N TRP A 79 3.72 -9.07 2.07
CA TRP A 79 2.74 -10.05 1.59
C TRP A 79 3.46 -11.21 0.90
N THR A 80 2.96 -12.43 1.05
CA THR A 80 3.52 -13.63 0.41
C THR A 80 2.38 -14.35 -0.33
N PRO A 81 2.37 -14.36 -1.68
CA PRO A 81 1.36 -15.09 -2.44
C PRO A 81 1.63 -16.59 -2.38
N HIS A 82 0.60 -17.38 -2.06
CA HIS A 82 0.69 -18.86 -2.02
C HIS A 82 0.10 -19.54 -3.26
N THR A 83 -0.44 -18.77 -4.20
CA THR A 83 -0.99 -19.28 -5.45
C THR A 83 -0.60 -18.36 -6.61
N SER A 84 -0.32 -18.96 -7.76
CA SER A 84 -0.07 -18.23 -9.01
C SER A 84 -1.38 -17.62 -9.52
N GLY A 85 -1.30 -16.46 -10.17
CA GLY A 85 -2.46 -15.81 -10.76
C GLY A 85 -2.31 -14.30 -10.87
N THR A 86 -3.36 -13.66 -11.37
CA THR A 86 -3.45 -12.21 -11.43
C THR A 86 -4.16 -11.67 -10.21
N TYR A 87 -3.56 -10.67 -9.57
CA TYR A 87 -4.08 -9.97 -8.41
C TYR A 87 -4.27 -8.49 -8.72
N LYS A 88 -5.34 -7.92 -8.19
CA LYS A 88 -5.56 -6.48 -8.11
C LYS A 88 -5.14 -6.02 -6.71
N ILE A 89 -4.26 -5.02 -6.65
CA ILE A 89 -3.81 -4.40 -5.40
C ILE A 89 -4.46 -3.03 -5.31
N GLU A 90 -5.17 -2.78 -4.21
CA GLU A 90 -5.73 -1.48 -3.88
C GLU A 90 -5.03 -0.90 -2.66
N VAL A 91 -4.54 0.34 -2.80
CA VAL A 91 -3.89 1.09 -1.75
C VAL A 91 -4.82 2.22 -1.31
N LEU A 92 -5.17 2.22 -0.02
CA LEU A 92 -6.02 3.23 0.59
C LEU A 92 -5.25 3.96 1.68
N ILE A 93 -5.34 5.29 1.69
CA ILE A 93 -4.75 6.14 2.73
C ILE A 93 -5.87 6.83 3.47
N TRP A 94 -6.14 6.41 4.69
CA TRP A 94 -7.18 7.01 5.55
C TRP A 94 -6.53 7.76 6.71
N ASP A 95 -7.30 8.57 7.43
CA ASP A 95 -6.81 9.28 8.62
C ASP A 95 -6.68 8.33 9.82
N ASN A 96 -7.60 7.37 9.95
CA ASN A 96 -7.67 6.38 11.00
C ASN A 96 -8.43 5.12 10.52
N LEU A 97 -8.67 4.15 11.41
CA LEU A 97 -9.36 2.89 11.12
C LEU A 97 -10.77 2.79 11.70
N ARG A 98 -11.24 3.85 12.36
CA ARG A 98 -12.56 3.90 13.03
C ARG A 98 -13.63 4.42 12.08
N ASP A 99 -13.28 5.41 11.26
CA ASP A 99 -14.17 6.05 10.29
C ASP A 99 -13.55 6.01 8.89
N ILE A 100 -14.40 6.07 7.85
CA ILE A 100 -13.93 6.11 6.46
C ILE A 100 -13.71 7.57 6.07
N ASP A 101 -12.52 8.12 6.37
CA ASP A 101 -12.08 9.45 5.87
C ASP A 101 -10.78 9.33 5.04
N PRO A 102 -10.89 9.29 3.70
CA PRO A 102 -9.73 9.14 2.83
C PRO A 102 -8.88 10.42 2.75
N LEU A 103 -7.58 10.28 3.02
CA LEU A 103 -6.57 11.33 2.89
C LEU A 103 -6.04 11.49 1.46
N ALA A 104 -6.19 10.45 0.64
CA ALA A 104 -5.82 10.41 -0.78
C ALA A 104 -6.79 9.53 -1.59
N PRO A 105 -6.86 9.71 -2.92
CA PRO A 105 -7.58 8.79 -3.79
C PRO A 105 -7.03 7.36 -3.70
N VAL A 106 -7.89 6.37 -3.87
CA VAL A 106 -7.48 4.96 -3.97
C VAL A 106 -6.57 4.78 -5.18
N SER A 107 -5.45 4.08 -4.99
CA SER A 107 -4.57 3.67 -6.09
C SER A 107 -4.77 2.19 -6.38
N THR A 108 -4.85 1.83 -7.65
CA THR A 108 -5.10 0.45 -8.09
C THR A 108 -3.99 -0.03 -9.01
N PHE A 109 -3.46 -1.22 -8.74
CA PHE A 109 -2.40 -1.86 -9.51
C PHE A 109 -2.79 -3.29 -9.85
N ASN A 110 -2.25 -3.82 -10.95
CA ASN A 110 -2.38 -5.23 -11.29
C ASN A 110 -1.00 -5.88 -11.21
N MET A 111 -0.95 -7.10 -10.69
CA MET A 111 0.24 -7.90 -10.57
C MET A 111 -0.07 -9.33 -11.01
N THR A 112 0.86 -9.97 -11.71
CA THR A 112 0.81 -11.40 -11.99
C THR A 112 1.88 -12.10 -11.16
N VAL A 113 1.48 -13.12 -10.39
CA VAL A 113 2.38 -14.04 -9.69
C VAL A 113 2.46 -15.33 -10.50
N THR A 114 3.67 -15.82 -10.77
CA THR A 114 3.92 -17.06 -11.52
C THR A 114 4.37 -18.21 -10.65
#